data_AF-U2IY05-F1
#
_entry.id   AF-U2IY05-F1
#
_cell.length_a   1.000
_cell.length_b   1.000
_cell.length_c   1.000
_cell.angle_alpha   90.00
_cell.angle_beta   90.00
_cell.angle_gamma   90.00
#
_symmetry.space_group_name_H-M   'P 1'
#
loop_
_entity.id
_entity.type
_entity.pdbx_description
1 polymer ?
#
loop_
_entity_poly.entity_id
_entity_poly.type
_entity_poly.pdbx_seq_one_letter_code
_entity_poly.pdbx_strand_id
1 'polypeptide(L)'
;MTELKPKSRDRIRAALSALKAFSRRHPSLRYIITGVLAFVLIFLVGDSNLFNYLRNERRKAFIQSEYNRYRPQYEADSARLSDIRDNREHIERIAREQYYMHIPGEEVFVLAPDSLDPSK
;
A
#
# COMPACT_ATOMS: atom_id res chain seq x y z
N MET A 1 -16.46 10.59 -49.62
CA MET A 1 -16.57 9.12 -49.77
C MET A 1 -15.26 8.61 -50.36
N THR A 2 -14.53 7.81 -49.59
CA THR A 2 -13.12 7.45 -49.82
C THR A 2 -12.97 6.37 -50.90
N GLU A 3 -12.71 6.79 -52.14
CA GLU A 3 -12.31 5.91 -53.24
C GLU A 3 -10.91 5.32 -52.97
N LEU A 4 -10.87 4.15 -52.31
CA LEU A 4 -9.65 3.37 -52.15
C LEU A 4 -9.16 2.92 -53.54
N LYS A 5 -8.08 3.56 -54.00
CA LYS A 5 -7.31 3.31 -55.23
C LYS A 5 -7.28 1.82 -55.63
N PRO A 6 -7.57 1.45 -56.89
CA PRO A 6 -7.81 0.06 -57.31
C PRO A 6 -6.64 -0.89 -56.99
N LYS A 7 -5.40 -0.40 -57.11
CA LYS A 7 -4.17 -1.17 -56.88
C LYS A 7 -4.03 -1.72 -55.45
N SER A 8 -4.64 -1.10 -54.43
CA SER A 8 -4.56 -1.60 -53.05
C SER A 8 -5.53 -2.77 -52.80
N ARG A 9 -6.74 -2.71 -53.39
CA ARG A 9 -7.76 -3.75 -53.28
C ARG A 9 -7.30 -5.07 -53.85
N ASP A 10 -6.58 -5.04 -54.97
CA ASP A 10 -6.08 -6.25 -55.64
C ASP A 10 -4.97 -6.95 -54.83
N ARG A 11 -4.08 -6.17 -54.22
CA ARG A 11 -3.04 -6.71 -53.33
C ARG A 11 -3.64 -7.32 -52.07
N ILE A 12 -4.68 -6.70 -51.50
CA ILE A 12 -5.41 -7.24 -50.36
C ILE A 12 -6.12 -8.54 -50.74
N ARG A 13 -6.79 -8.60 -51.90
CA ARG A 13 -7.45 -9.81 -52.39
C ARG A 13 -6.46 -10.95 -52.66
N ALA A 14 -5.31 -10.65 -53.25
CA ALA A 14 -4.24 -11.62 -53.47
C ALA A 14 -3.62 -12.12 -52.15
N ALA A 15 -3.43 -11.24 -51.17
CA ALA A 15 -2.96 -11.62 -49.85
C ALA A 15 -3.98 -12.51 -49.11
N LEU A 16 -5.27 -12.18 -49.19
CA LEU A 16 -6.35 -12.96 -48.60
C LEU A 16 -6.50 -14.35 -49.25
N SER A 17 -6.38 -14.44 -50.58
CA SER A 17 -6.46 -15.73 -51.29
C SER A 17 -5.24 -16.61 -51.00
N ALA A 18 -4.04 -16.02 -50.92
CA ALA A 18 -2.82 -16.72 -50.50
C ALA A 18 -2.93 -17.23 -49.05
N LEU A 19 -3.44 -16.40 -48.13
CA LEU A 19 -3.67 -16.78 -46.74
C LEU A 19 -4.71 -17.91 -46.61
N LYS A 20 -5.80 -17.86 -47.41
CA LYS A 20 -6.82 -18.90 -47.45
C LYS A 20 -6.28 -20.23 -48.00
N ALA A 21 -5.46 -20.18 -49.05
CA ALA A 21 -4.80 -21.36 -49.60
C ALA A 21 -3.79 -21.97 -48.60
N PHE A 22 -3.05 -21.13 -47.89
CA PHE A 22 -2.13 -21.54 -46.83
C PHE A 22 -2.86 -22.17 -45.63
N SER A 23 -3.97 -21.56 -45.19
CA SER A 23 -4.83 -22.08 -44.12
C SER A 23 -5.47 -23.44 -44.46
N ARG A 24 -5.75 -23.71 -45.74
CA ARG A 24 -6.26 -25.02 -46.21
C ARG A 24 -5.19 -26.11 -46.20
N ARG A 25 -3.91 -25.74 -46.35
CA ARG A 25 -2.77 -26.66 -46.39
C ARG A 25 -2.31 -27.11 -45.00
N HIS A 26 -2.60 -26.33 -43.95
CA HIS A 26 -2.24 -26.63 -42.57
C HIS A 26 -3.45 -26.62 -41.63
N PRO A 27 -4.14 -27.77 -41.45
CA PRO A 27 -5.29 -27.86 -40.55
C PRO A 27 -4.93 -27.62 -39.07
N SER A 28 -3.66 -27.85 -38.69
CA SER A 28 -3.13 -27.67 -37.35
C SER A 28 -3.09 -26.20 -36.89
N LEU A 29 -3.03 -25.24 -37.82
CA LEU A 29 -2.98 -23.81 -37.48
C LEU A 29 -4.21 -23.36 -36.68
N ARG A 30 -5.38 -23.96 -36.90
CA ARG A 30 -6.60 -23.63 -36.16
C ARG A 30 -6.45 -23.97 -34.68
N TYR A 31 -5.89 -25.14 -34.36
CA TYR A 31 -5.64 -25.56 -32.99
C TYR A 31 -4.54 -24.73 -32.33
N ILE A 32 -3.50 -24.36 -33.09
CA ILE A 32 -2.43 -23.47 -32.60
C ILE A 32 -2.99 -22.08 -32.28
N ILE A 33 -3.79 -21.48 -33.17
CA ILE A 33 -4.39 -20.17 -32.95
C ILE A 33 -5.32 -20.20 -31.74
N THR A 34 -6.17 -21.23 -31.60
CA THR A 34 -7.04 -21.37 -30.43
C THR A 34 -6.24 -21.55 -29.15
N GLY A 35 -5.15 -22.34 -29.18
CA GLY A 35 -4.26 -22.53 -28.03
C GLY A 35 -3.54 -21.25 -27.62
N VAL A 36 -3.03 -20.48 -28.58
CA VAL A 36 -2.41 -19.17 -28.32
C VAL A 36 -3.44 -18.18 -27.77
N LEU A 37 -4.65 -18.15 -28.32
CA LEU A 37 -5.72 -17.28 -27.82
C LEU A 37 -6.10 -17.66 -26.38
N ALA A 38 -6.25 -18.95 -26.07
CA ALA A 38 -6.52 -19.42 -24.71
C ALA A 38 -5.37 -19.08 -23.75
N PHE A 39 -4.11 -19.24 -24.18
CA PHE A 39 -2.93 -18.86 -23.40
C PHE A 39 -2.93 -17.36 -23.11
N VAL A 40 -3.17 -16.51 -24.10
CA VAL A 40 -3.25 -15.05 -23.91
C VAL A 40 -4.42 -14.69 -22.99
N LEU A 41 -5.57 -15.35 -23.11
CA LEU A 41 -6.69 -15.09 -22.20
C LEU A 41 -6.36 -15.46 -20.76
N ILE A 42 -5.69 -16.58 -20.51
CA ILE A 42 -5.31 -17.03 -19.17
C ILE A 42 -4.18 -16.16 -18.58
N PHE A 43 -3.17 -15.83 -19.37
CA PHE A 43 -1.96 -15.11 -18.90
C PHE A 43 -2.09 -13.59 -18.91
N LEU A 44 -2.91 -13.04 -19.82
CA LEU A 44 -2.99 -11.59 -20.08
C LEU A 44 -4.34 -10.98 -19.67
N VAL A 45 -5.45 -11.73 -19.79
CA VAL A 45 -6.81 -11.24 -19.49
C VAL A 45 -7.32 -11.75 -18.14
N GLY A 46 -6.85 -12.90 -17.67
CA GLY A 46 -7.19 -13.44 -16.35
C GLY A 46 -6.55 -12.62 -15.22
N ASP A 47 -7.33 -12.30 -14.18
CA ASP A 47 -6.95 -11.49 -13.01
C ASP A 47 -5.79 -12.08 -12.15
N SER A 48 -5.06 -13.12 -12.57
CA SER A 48 -4.15 -13.86 -11.69
C SER A 48 -3.01 -14.58 -12.44
N ASN A 49 -1.76 -14.20 -12.16
CA ASN A 49 -0.96 -14.88 -11.12
C ASN A 49 0.50 -14.38 -11.05
N LEU A 50 1.10 -13.84 -12.13
CA LEU A 50 2.53 -13.46 -12.12
C LEU A 50 2.79 -12.01 -11.71
N PHE A 51 2.03 -11.06 -12.28
CA PHE A 51 2.18 -9.63 -11.97
C PHE A 51 1.70 -9.27 -10.56
N ASN A 52 0.61 -9.92 -10.11
CA ASN A 52 0.06 -9.71 -8.77
C ASN A 52 0.95 -10.33 -7.68
N TYR A 53 1.63 -11.45 -7.94
CA TYR A 53 2.62 -12.02 -7.01
C TYR A 53 3.80 -11.06 -6.78
N LEU A 54 4.36 -10.50 -7.86
CA LEU A 54 5.44 -9.50 -7.79
C LEU A 54 5.03 -8.21 -7.06
N ARG A 55 3.77 -7.79 -7.18
CA ARG A 55 3.26 -6.57 -6.53
C ARG A 55 2.85 -6.82 -5.06
N ASN A 56 2.36 -8.02 -4.73
CA ASN A 56 1.96 -8.39 -3.37
C ASN A 56 3.14 -8.64 -2.44
N GLU A 57 4.26 -9.18 -2.93
CA GLU A 57 5.44 -9.42 -2.09
C GLU A 57 6.04 -8.12 -1.53
N ARG A 58 6.06 -7.05 -2.32
CA ARG A 58 6.50 -5.73 -1.82
C ARG A 58 5.54 -5.17 -0.76
N ARG A 59 4.23 -5.40 -0.92
CA ARG A 59 3.22 -4.89 0.02
C ARG A 59 3.24 -5.66 1.34
N LYS A 60 3.49 -6.97 1.31
CA LYS A 60 3.76 -7.77 2.53
C LYS A 60 5.01 -7.30 3.25
N ALA A 61 6.12 -7.06 2.53
CA ALA A 61 7.36 -6.59 3.13
C ALA A 61 7.21 -5.21 3.80
N PHE A 62 6.43 -4.31 3.18
CA PHE A 62 6.12 -3.00 3.76
C PHE A 62 5.27 -3.10 5.03
N ILE A 63 4.19 -3.88 5.02
CA ILE A 63 3.31 -4.04 6.20
C ILE A 63 4.07 -4.72 7.35
N GLN A 64 4.93 -5.71 7.05
CA GLN A 64 5.71 -6.39 8.08
C GLN A 64 6.81 -5.52 8.68
N SER A 65 7.45 -4.66 7.88
CA SER A 65 8.46 -3.72 8.39
C SER A 65 7.83 -2.63 9.26
N GLU A 66 6.63 -2.19 8.88
CA GLU A 66 5.83 -1.25 9.67
C GLU A 66 5.39 -1.89 11.00
N TYR A 67 4.90 -3.14 10.97
CA TYR A 67 4.56 -3.89 12.18
C TYR A 67 5.75 -4.07 13.13
N ASN A 68 6.92 -4.47 12.61
CA ASN A 68 8.11 -4.65 13.44
C ASN A 68 8.63 -3.35 14.06
N ARG A 69 8.35 -2.19 13.43
CA ARG A 69 8.77 -0.88 13.94
C ARG A 69 7.88 -0.36 15.07
N TYR A 70 6.57 -0.60 14.99
CA TYR A 70 5.62 -0.11 15.99
C TYR A 70 5.39 -1.07 17.17
N ARG A 71 5.65 -2.37 17.02
CA ARG A 71 5.53 -3.36 18.10
C ARG A 71 6.34 -3.04 19.37
N PRO A 72 7.65 -2.70 19.31
CA PRO A 72 8.41 -2.42 20.52
C PRO A 72 7.98 -1.12 21.21
N GLN A 73 7.47 -0.14 20.46
CA GLN A 73 6.91 1.09 21.04
C GLN A 73 5.59 0.79 21.78
N TYR A 74 4.72 -0.02 21.17
CA TYR A 74 3.47 -0.43 21.82
C TYR A 74 3.72 -1.23 23.11
N GLU A 75 4.66 -2.16 23.10
CA GLU A 75 5.01 -2.94 24.30
C GLU A 75 5.57 -2.02 25.41
N ALA A 76 6.49 -1.11 25.07
CA ALA A 76 7.04 -0.16 26.04
C ALA A 76 5.99 0.82 26.60
N ASP A 77 5.09 1.33 25.76
CA ASP A 77 4.02 2.24 26.18
C ASP A 77 2.96 1.53 26.99
N SER A 78 2.61 0.29 26.63
CA SER A 78 1.66 -0.53 27.40
C SER A 78 2.19 -0.89 28.79
N ALA A 79 3.49 -1.18 28.92
CA ALA A 79 4.14 -1.42 30.21
C ALA A 79 4.19 -0.15 31.08
N ARG A 80 4.50 1.01 30.49
CA ARG A 80 4.42 2.29 31.21
C ARG A 80 2.99 2.59 31.65
N LEU A 81 1.99 2.30 30.82
CA LEU A 81 0.60 2.56 31.15
C LEU A 81 0.11 1.65 32.28
N SER A 82 0.53 0.38 32.32
CA SER A 82 0.19 -0.52 33.44
C SER A 82 0.82 -0.04 34.75
N ASP A 83 2.08 0.39 34.71
CA ASP A 83 2.77 0.93 35.90
C ASP A 83 2.11 2.21 36.44
N ILE A 84 1.61 3.07 35.54
CA ILE A 84 0.87 4.29 35.91
C ILE A 84 -0.51 3.93 36.46
N ARG A 85 -1.23 2.96 35.87
CA ARG A 85 -2.61 2.63 36.26
C ARG A 85 -2.70 1.95 37.62
N ASP A 86 -1.70 1.15 37.96
CA ASP A 86 -1.73 0.34 39.18
C ASP A 86 -1.15 1.09 40.40
N ASN A 87 -0.48 2.24 40.20
CA ASN A 87 0.08 3.05 41.29
C ASN A 87 -0.47 4.49 41.30
N ARG A 88 -1.48 4.73 42.14
CA ARG A 88 -2.13 6.04 42.33
C ARG A 88 -1.16 7.16 42.69
N GLU A 89 -0.09 6.85 43.43
CA GLU A 89 0.94 7.81 43.86
C GLU A 89 1.76 8.33 42.67
N HIS A 90 1.97 7.49 41.65
CA HIS A 90 2.67 7.86 40.42
C HIS A 90 1.85 8.81 39.54
N ILE A 91 0.53 8.59 39.46
CA ILE A 91 -0.40 9.50 38.77
C ILE A 91 -0.39 10.88 39.43
N GLU A 92 -0.47 10.91 40.76
CA GLU A 92 -0.47 12.16 41.52
C GLU A 92 0.82 12.96 41.30
N ARG A 93 1.98 12.27 41.28
CA ARG A 93 3.27 12.89 40.99
C ARG A 93 3.33 13.53 39.60
N ILE A 94 2.88 12.82 38.56
CA ILE A 94 2.84 13.35 37.19
C ILE A 94 1.87 14.55 37.10
N ALA A 95 0.70 14.44 37.73
CA ALA A 95 -0.29 15.52 37.75
C ALA A 95 0.25 16.79 38.42
N ARG A 96 0.98 16.66 39.53
CA ARG A 96 1.58 17.78 40.27
C ARG A 96 2.83 18.36 39.60
N GLU A 97 3.73 17.52 39.08
CA GLU A 97 5.03 17.97 38.56
C GLU A 97 4.97 18.43 37.09
N GLN A 98 4.24 17.72 36.22
CA GLN A 98 4.17 18.04 34.78
C GLN A 98 3.01 18.98 34.45
N TYR A 99 1.87 18.81 35.12
CA TYR A 99 0.63 19.51 34.79
C TYR A 99 0.18 20.51 35.85
N TYR A 100 0.92 20.63 36.97
CA TYR A 100 0.63 21.53 38.10
C TYR A 100 -0.83 21.46 38.59
N MET A 101 -1.43 20.28 38.52
CA MET A 101 -2.80 20.06 38.98
C MET A 101 -2.86 20.10 40.51
N HIS A 102 -3.87 20.78 41.03
CA HIS A 102 -4.11 20.96 42.46
C HIS A 102 -5.58 20.67 42.80
N ILE A 103 -5.82 20.22 44.03
CA ILE A 103 -7.17 19.94 44.53
C ILE A 103 -7.85 21.28 44.88
N PRO A 104 -9.18 21.44 44.71
CA PRO A 104 -9.88 22.65 45.15
C PRO A 104 -9.63 22.92 46.65
N GLY A 105 -9.03 24.08 46.95
CA GLY A 105 -8.66 24.51 48.30
C GLY A 105 -7.17 24.38 48.65
N GLU A 106 -6.34 23.87 47.75
CA GLU A 106 -4.88 23.76 47.91
C GLU A 106 -4.16 24.96 47.26
N GLU A 107 -3.24 25.62 47.99
CA GLU A 107 -2.44 26.74 47.48
C GLU A 107 -1.08 26.25 46.95
N VAL A 108 -0.77 26.56 45.69
CA VAL A 108 0.49 26.19 45.02
C VAL A 108 1.44 27.39 45.01
N PHE A 109 2.60 27.24 45.65
CA PHE A 109 3.66 28.28 45.66
C PHE A 109 4.73 27.95 44.61
N VAL A 110 4.83 28.79 43.57
CA VAL A 110 5.92 28.71 42.59
C VAL A 110 7.05 29.62 43.06
N LEU A 111 8.17 29.01 43.49
CA LEU A 111 9.36 29.75 43.89
C LEU A 111 10.11 30.23 42.63
N ALA A 112 10.00 31.52 42.32
CA ALA A 112 10.87 32.16 41.34
C ALA A 112 12.13 32.67 42.04
N PRO A 113 13.32 32.56 41.42
CA PRO A 113 14.53 33.16 41.96
C PRO A 113 14.40 34.69 42.03
N ASP A 114 14.92 35.29 43.10
CA ASP A 114 14.84 36.73 43.43
C ASP A 114 15.32 37.68 42.32
N SER A 115 15.98 37.17 41.28
CA SER A 115 16.48 37.96 40.15
C SER A 115 15.42 38.36 39.11
N LEU A 116 14.13 38.09 39.37
CA LEU A 116 13.00 38.41 38.47
C LEU A 116 12.03 39.45 39.05
N ASP A 117 12.40 40.18 40.11
CA ASP A 117 11.66 41.35 40.57
C ASP A 117 11.96 42.57 39.65
N PRO A 118 11.00 43.05 38.83
CA PRO A 118 11.20 44.26 38.04
C PRO A 118 11.15 45.55 38.88
N SER A 119 10.94 45.44 40.20
CA SER A 119 10.76 46.57 41.11
C SER A 119 11.93 46.80 42.09
N LYS A 120 13.09 46.17 41.85
CA LYS A 120 14.34 46.44 42.58
C LYS A 120 15.47 46.90 41.65
#